data_AF-A0A9E2UAU2-F1
#
_entry.id   AF-A0A9E2UAU2-F1
#
_cell.length_a   1.000
_cell.length_b   1.000
_cell.length_c   1.000
_cell.angle_alpha   90.00
_cell.angle_beta   90.00
_cell.angle_gamma   90.00
#
_symmetry.space_group_name_H-M   'P 1'
#
loop_
_entity.id
_entity.type
_entity.pdbx_description
1 polymer ?
#
loop_
_entity_poly.entity_id
_entity_poly.type
_entity_poly.pdbx_seq_one_letter_code
_entity_poly.pdbx_strand_id
1 'polypeptide(L)'
;MADVTIVSTPSTKGKRLALVLSEDRMGHYPEFRDYFARVFDLDRVGLAQPGYVQAPSGLIYALVFIGRSGEPFPSGLEVYVVVDALEPLDEVAVDGDLWAILEWMIAGVGDPWTVSDLQETGRLYRVPAAPTRE
;
A
#
# COMPACT_ATOMS: atom_id res chain seq x y z
N MET A 1 -2.58 7.64 -14.31
CA MET A 1 -2.72 7.88 -12.87
C MET A 1 -3.19 6.55 -12.30
N ALA A 2 -2.52 5.99 -11.29
CA ALA A 2 -2.91 4.69 -10.75
C ALA A 2 -4.29 4.81 -10.10
N ASP A 3 -5.27 4.02 -10.55
CA ASP A 3 -6.67 4.03 -10.07
C ASP A 3 -6.80 3.32 -8.71
N VAL A 4 -6.00 3.73 -7.72
CA VAL A 4 -6.08 3.25 -6.35
C VAL A 4 -7.07 4.13 -5.59
N THR A 5 -8.08 3.51 -5.00
CA THR A 5 -9.15 4.23 -4.27
C THR A 5 -9.25 3.74 -2.84
N ILE A 6 -9.45 4.67 -1.90
CA ILE A 6 -9.69 4.32 -0.50
C ILE A 6 -11.12 3.81 -0.38
N VAL A 7 -11.30 2.66 0.25
CA VAL A 7 -12.61 2.05 0.46
C VAL A 7 -12.91 1.87 1.95
N SER A 8 -14.19 1.79 2.29
CA SER A 8 -14.61 1.40 3.63
C SER A 8 -14.24 -0.06 3.92
N THR A 9 -14.23 -0.44 5.20
CA THR A 9 -14.00 -1.82 5.63
C THR A 9 -14.85 -2.82 4.82
N PRO A 10 -14.21 -3.73 4.06
CA PRO A 10 -14.93 -4.73 3.29
C PRO A 10 -15.48 -5.83 4.21
N SER A 11 -16.47 -6.59 3.70
CA SER A 11 -16.88 -7.83 4.36
C SER A 11 -15.75 -8.86 4.32
N THR A 12 -15.39 -9.41 5.48
CA THR A 12 -14.36 -10.45 5.61
C THR A 12 -14.95 -11.87 5.63
N LYS A 13 -16.27 -12.01 5.53
CA LYS A 13 -16.92 -13.33 5.55
C LYS A 13 -16.50 -14.15 4.34
N GLY A 14 -15.87 -15.31 4.58
CA GLY A 14 -15.38 -16.19 3.53
C GLY A 14 -14.08 -15.71 2.86
N LYS A 15 -13.45 -14.66 3.39
CA LYS A 15 -12.19 -14.11 2.89
C LYS A 15 -11.02 -14.53 3.79
N ARG A 16 -9.81 -14.51 3.23
CA ARG A 16 -8.54 -14.59 3.95
C ARG A 16 -7.68 -13.36 3.63
N LEU A 17 -6.79 -13.03 4.56
CA LEU A 17 -5.75 -12.03 4.35
C LEU A 17 -4.45 -12.76 3.98
N ALA A 18 -3.84 -12.39 2.87
CA ALA A 18 -2.52 -12.87 2.49
C ALA A 18 -1.53 -11.70 2.52
N LEU A 19 -0.44 -11.83 3.28
CA LEU A 19 0.61 -10.80 3.35
C LEU A 19 1.34 -10.74 2.01
N VAL A 20 1.45 -9.53 1.45
CA VAL A 20 2.08 -9.30 0.14
C VAL A 20 3.22 -8.29 0.18
N LEU A 21 3.25 -7.40 1.18
CA LEU A 21 4.36 -6.47 1.40
C LEU A 21 4.48 -6.13 2.89
N SER A 22 5.71 -5.98 3.38
CA SER A 22 6.01 -5.48 4.72
C SER A 22 7.09 -4.40 4.62
N GLU A 23 6.83 -3.23 5.19
CA GLU A 23 7.78 -2.14 5.37
C GLU A 23 7.96 -1.89 6.87
N ASP A 24 9.13 -2.26 7.37
CA ASP A 24 9.43 -2.21 8.79
C ASP A 24 9.83 -0.83 9.29
N ARG A 25 10.26 0.11 8.45
CA ARG A 25 10.86 1.38 8.86
C ARG A 25 10.24 2.55 8.10
N MET A 26 8.91 2.64 8.15
CA MET A 26 8.17 3.75 7.56
C MET A 26 8.64 5.12 8.08
N GLY A 27 9.05 5.19 9.35
CA GLY A 27 9.59 6.40 9.96
C GLY A 27 10.97 6.85 9.44
N HIS A 28 11.64 6.08 8.58
CA HIS A 28 12.89 6.50 7.96
C HIS A 28 12.70 7.75 7.08
N TYR A 29 11.51 7.89 6.48
CA TYR A 29 11.08 9.05 5.72
C TYR A 29 9.76 9.58 6.31
N PRO A 30 9.79 10.62 7.17
CA PRO A 30 8.62 11.13 7.88
C PRO A 30 7.43 11.49 6.97
N GLU A 31 7.68 11.89 5.73
CA GLU A 31 6.68 12.32 4.76
C GLU A 31 5.70 11.18 4.41
N PHE A 32 6.18 9.94 4.35
CA PHE A 32 5.34 8.75 4.11
C PHE A 32 4.45 8.44 5.30
N ARG A 33 5.02 8.51 6.51
CA ARG A 33 4.25 8.36 7.75
C ARG A 33 3.13 9.40 7.81
N ASP A 34 3.48 10.67 7.57
CA ASP A 34 2.54 11.79 7.66
C ASP A 34 1.46 11.72 6.56
N TYR A 35 1.81 11.19 5.38
CA TYR A 35 0.85 10.88 4.33
C TYR A 35 -0.17 9.83 4.79
N PHE A 36 0.27 8.68 5.28
CA PHE A 36 -0.65 7.63 5.74
C PHE A 36 -1.48 8.06 6.95
N ALA A 37 -0.87 8.80 7.88
CA ALA A 37 -1.56 9.35 9.04
C ALA A 37 -2.74 10.25 8.64
N ARG A 38 -2.52 11.12 7.65
CA ARG A 38 -3.54 12.00 7.09
C ARG A 38 -4.61 11.23 6.31
N VAL A 39 -4.19 10.33 5.42
CA VAL A 39 -5.09 9.63 4.50
C VAL A 39 -6.05 8.69 5.23
N PHE A 40 -5.59 8.04 6.30
CA PHE A 40 -6.39 7.09 7.08
C PHE A 40 -6.83 7.62 8.45
N ASP A 41 -6.65 8.93 8.70
CA ASP A 41 -7.06 9.59 9.95
C ASP A 41 -6.51 8.86 11.20
N LEU A 42 -5.23 8.49 11.13
CA LEU A 42 -4.59 7.63 12.13
C LEU A 42 -4.43 8.30 13.49
N ASP A 43 -4.46 9.64 13.56
CA ASP A 43 -4.47 10.37 14.83
C ASP A 43 -5.74 10.09 15.64
N ARG A 44 -6.87 9.86 14.96
CA ARG A 44 -8.15 9.53 15.60
C ARG A 44 -8.40 8.02 15.65
N VAL A 45 -8.11 7.32 14.55
CA VAL A 45 -8.40 5.88 14.40
C VAL A 45 -7.34 5.02 15.09
N GLY A 46 -6.09 5.46 15.11
CA GLY A 46 -4.97 4.72 15.70
C GLY A 46 -4.87 3.30 15.15
N LEU A 47 -4.81 2.32 16.05
CA LEU A 47 -4.74 0.89 15.75
C LEU A 47 -6.12 0.20 15.69
N ALA A 48 -7.22 0.96 15.72
CA ALA A 48 -8.55 0.37 15.85
C ALA A 48 -8.99 -0.40 14.59
N GLN A 49 -8.51 -0.01 13.41
CA GLN A 49 -8.80 -0.69 12.15
C GLN A 49 -7.70 -0.44 11.10
N PRO A 50 -7.53 -1.35 10.13
CA PRO A 50 -6.68 -1.10 8.96
C PRO A 50 -7.24 0.00 8.06
N GLY A 51 -6.36 0.58 7.24
CA GLY A 51 -6.78 1.27 6.03
C GLY A 51 -7.16 0.26 4.95
N TYR A 52 -8.11 0.58 4.08
CA TYR A 52 -8.43 -0.26 2.94
C TYR A 52 -8.36 0.51 1.64
N VAL A 53 -7.75 -0.10 0.62
CA VAL A 53 -7.71 0.44 -0.74
C VAL A 53 -8.16 -0.63 -1.74
N GLN A 54 -8.83 -0.20 -2.81
CA GLN A 54 -9.06 -1.02 -3.99
C GLN A 54 -8.07 -0.61 -5.07
N ALA A 55 -7.38 -1.60 -5.64
CA ALA A 55 -6.38 -1.41 -6.69
C ALA A 55 -6.97 -1.67 -8.09
N PRO A 56 -6.25 -1.36 -9.19
CA PRO A 56 -6.77 -1.46 -10.56
C PRO A 56 -7.29 -2.84 -10.97
N SER A 57 -6.74 -3.93 -10.42
CA SER A 57 -7.27 -5.28 -10.68
C SER A 57 -8.69 -5.51 -10.11
N GLY A 58 -9.16 -4.63 -9.22
CA GLY A 58 -10.38 -4.76 -8.44
C GLY A 58 -10.18 -5.43 -7.08
N LEU A 59 -8.99 -5.96 -6.80
CA LEU A 59 -8.63 -6.52 -5.50
C LEU A 59 -8.61 -5.44 -4.41
N ILE A 60 -8.94 -5.85 -3.18
CA ILE A 60 -8.92 -5.00 -2.00
C ILE A 60 -7.71 -5.35 -1.16
N TYR A 61 -7.01 -4.32 -0.69
CA TYR A 61 -5.83 -4.43 0.15
C TYR A 61 -6.10 -3.77 1.51
N ALA A 62 -5.73 -4.47 2.58
CA ALA A 62 -5.70 -3.95 3.94
C ALA A 62 -4.29 -3.44 4.24
N LEU A 63 -4.18 -2.16 4.57
CA LEU A 63 -2.97 -1.49 5.05
C LEU A 63 -3.00 -1.51 6.57
N VAL A 64 -2.22 -2.41 7.16
CA VAL A 64 -2.11 -2.61 8.60
C VAL A 64 -0.94 -1.81 9.13
N PHE A 65 -1.24 -0.80 9.94
CA PHE A 65 -0.25 0.12 10.49
C PHE A 65 0.34 -0.40 11.80
N ILE A 66 1.67 -0.46 11.88
CA ILE A 66 2.40 -0.99 13.04
C ILE A 66 2.83 0.15 13.95
N GLY A 67 2.56 0.02 15.25
CA GLY A 67 3.12 0.88 16.30
C GLY A 67 4.22 0.17 17.07
N ARG A 68 5.32 0.88 17.36
CA ARG A 68 6.41 0.40 18.22
C ARG A 68 6.64 1.35 19.38
N SER A 69 6.99 0.78 20.53
CA SER A 69 7.27 1.58 21.72
C SER A 69 8.48 2.50 21.47
N GLY A 70 8.33 3.79 21.77
CA GLY A 70 9.38 4.78 21.58
C GLY A 70 9.50 5.36 20.16
N GLU A 71 8.67 4.92 19.21
CA GLU A 71 8.66 5.43 17.83
C GLU A 71 7.34 6.17 17.52
N PRO A 72 7.37 7.23 16.69
CA PRO A 72 6.14 7.84 16.17
C PRO A 72 5.30 6.84 15.37
N PHE A 73 3.97 6.94 15.46
CA PHE A 73 3.04 6.10 14.73
C PHE A 73 2.63 6.73 13.38
N PRO A 74 2.49 5.94 12.29
CA PRO A 74 2.94 4.55 12.14
C PRO A 74 4.46 4.39 12.04
N SER A 75 4.96 3.33 12.65
CA SER A 75 6.38 2.91 12.59
C SER A 75 6.68 1.93 11.46
N GLY A 76 5.65 1.20 11.00
CA GLY A 76 5.73 0.26 9.88
C GLY A 76 4.36 0.05 9.23
N LEU A 77 4.34 -0.68 8.13
CA LEU A 77 3.16 -1.01 7.34
C LEU A 77 3.26 -2.44 6.83
N GLU A 78 2.21 -3.22 7.04
CA GLU A 78 1.98 -4.47 6.34
C GLU A 78 0.82 -4.29 5.35
N VAL A 79 0.99 -4.78 4.14
CA VAL A 79 -0.05 -4.79 3.11
C VAL A 79 -0.52 -6.21 2.92
N TYR A 80 -1.82 -6.42 3.14
CA TYR A 80 -2.48 -7.70 2.95
C TYR A 80 -3.49 -7.60 1.82
N VAL A 81 -3.51 -8.57 0.91
CA VAL A 81 -4.59 -8.70 -0.07
C VAL A 81 -5.76 -9.48 0.55
N VAL A 82 -6.99 -9.01 0.32
CA VAL A 82 -8.24 -9.63 0.77
C VAL A 82 -8.77 -10.52 -0.35
N VAL A 83 -8.62 -11.83 -0.21
CA VAL A 83 -9.00 -12.82 -1.24
C VAL A 83 -9.98 -13.85 -0.71
N ASP A 84 -10.65 -14.56 -1.61
CA ASP A 84 -11.49 -15.70 -1.22
C ASP A 84 -10.65 -16.77 -0.51
N ALA A 85 -11.20 -17.35 0.56
CA ALA A 85 -10.45 -18.19 1.49
C ALA A 85 -9.82 -19.43 0.85
N LEU A 86 -10.41 -19.94 -0.24
CA LEU A 86 -9.98 -21.17 -0.92
C LEU A 86 -9.37 -20.92 -2.30
N GLU A 87 -9.38 -19.68 -2.79
CA GLU A 87 -8.86 -19.36 -4.11
C GLU A 87 -7.33 -19.10 -4.05
N PRO A 88 -6.58 -19.56 -5.07
CA PRO A 88 -5.18 -19.21 -5.21
C PRO A 88 -5.04 -17.70 -5.46
N LEU A 89 -3.86 -17.18 -5.15
CA LEU A 89 -3.56 -15.78 -5.39
C LEU A 89 -3.14 -15.61 -6.85
N ASP A 90 -3.69 -14.61 -7.54
CA ASP A 90 -3.16 -14.17 -8.83
C ASP A 90 -1.94 -13.28 -8.57
N GLU A 91 -0.76 -13.89 -8.61
CA GLU A 91 0.52 -13.22 -8.32
C GLU A 91 0.81 -12.07 -9.30
N VAL A 92 0.41 -12.21 -10.57
CA VAL A 92 0.64 -11.18 -11.60
C VAL A 92 -0.23 -9.96 -11.31
N ALA A 93 -1.51 -10.18 -10.95
CA ALA A 93 -2.40 -9.11 -10.53
C ALA A 93 -1.86 -8.40 -9.27
N VAL A 94 -1.38 -9.18 -8.29
CA VAL A 94 -0.83 -8.63 -7.04
C VAL A 94 0.41 -7.78 -7.28
N ASP A 95 1.35 -8.24 -8.11
CA ASP A 95 2.56 -7.46 -8.43
C ASP A 95 2.19 -6.13 -9.12
N GLY A 96 1.23 -6.16 -10.06
CA GLY A 96 0.73 -4.96 -10.73
C GLY A 96 0.04 -3.99 -9.76
N ASP A 97 -0.79 -4.50 -8.87
CA ASP A 97 -1.49 -3.69 -7.87
C ASP A 97 -0.55 -3.11 -6.80
N LEU A 98 0.45 -3.88 -6.35
CA LEU A 98 1.48 -3.38 -5.44
C LEU A 98 2.23 -2.22 -6.07
N TRP A 99 2.57 -2.32 -7.35
CA TRP A 99 3.18 -1.21 -8.09
C TRP A 99 2.25 0.01 -8.14
N ALA A 100 0.97 -0.19 -8.45
CA ALA A 100 -0.03 0.87 -8.46
C ALA A 100 -0.20 1.56 -7.09
N ILE A 101 -0.15 0.78 -6.00
CA ILE A 101 -0.19 1.30 -4.62
C ILE A 101 1.06 2.13 -4.31
N LEU A 102 2.24 1.69 -4.75
CA LEU A 102 3.48 2.48 -4.61
C LEU A 102 3.39 3.80 -5.38
N GLU A 103 2.91 3.78 -6.62
CA GLU A 103 2.72 5.01 -7.42
C GLU A 103 1.69 5.95 -6.78
N TRP A 104 0.58 5.42 -6.27
CA TRP A 104 -0.43 6.18 -5.53
C TRP A 104 0.14 6.84 -4.28
N MET A 105 0.92 6.09 -3.50
CA MET A 105 1.60 6.59 -2.30
C MET A 105 2.60 7.69 -2.66
N ILE A 106 3.47 7.48 -3.65
CA ILE A 106 4.47 8.47 -4.08
C ILE A 106 3.79 9.75 -4.58
N ALA A 107 2.75 9.62 -5.42
CA ALA A 107 1.97 10.77 -5.89
C ALA A 107 1.31 11.54 -4.74
N GLY A 108 0.85 10.82 -3.71
CA GLY A 108 0.18 11.41 -2.56
C GLY A 108 1.13 12.05 -1.52
N VAL A 109 2.35 11.54 -1.40
CA VAL A 109 3.43 12.17 -0.62
C VAL A 109 3.89 13.46 -1.30
N GLY A 110 4.13 13.41 -2.61
CA GLY A 110 4.58 14.56 -3.40
C GLY A 110 6.06 14.90 -3.20
N ASP A 111 6.46 16.11 -3.61
CA ASP A 111 7.85 16.55 -3.65
C ASP A 111 8.61 16.28 -2.33
N PRO A 112 9.87 15.79 -2.40
CA PRO A 112 10.69 15.59 -3.60
C PRO A 112 10.43 14.25 -4.33
N TRP A 113 9.44 13.47 -3.90
CA TRP A 113 9.18 12.14 -4.44
C TRP A 113 8.29 12.22 -5.67
N THR A 114 8.83 11.85 -6.83
CA THR A 114 8.05 11.84 -8.07
C THR A 114 7.75 10.42 -8.52
N VAL A 115 6.56 10.23 -9.10
CA VAL A 115 6.20 8.95 -9.73
C VAL A 115 7.19 8.60 -10.86
N SER A 116 7.73 9.60 -11.56
CA SER A 116 8.74 9.37 -12.60
C SER A 116 10.01 8.75 -12.04
N ASP A 117 10.47 9.18 -10.86
CA ASP A 117 11.68 8.64 -10.23
C ASP A 117 11.45 7.20 -9.78
N LEU A 118 10.26 6.90 -9.25
CA LEU A 118 9.87 5.53 -8.93
C LEU A 118 9.87 4.65 -10.20
N GLN A 119 9.27 5.13 -11.29
CA GLN A 119 9.22 4.41 -12.57
C GLN A 119 10.60 4.17 -13.17
N GLU A 120 11.49 5.17 -13.13
CA GLU A 120 12.87 5.00 -13.60
C GLU A 120 13.63 4.01 -12.72
N THR A 121 13.44 4.07 -11.41
CA THR A 121 14.01 3.10 -10.46
C THR A 121 13.51 1.69 -10.75
N GLY A 122 12.20 1.50 -10.95
CA GLY A 122 11.60 0.22 -11.31
C GLY A 122 12.19 -0.36 -12.59
N ARG A 123 12.38 0.47 -13.62
CA ARG A 123 13.05 0.07 -14.87
C ARG A 123 14.50 -0.35 -14.64
N LEU A 124 15.26 0.42 -13.87
CA LEU A 124 16.67 0.11 -13.56
C LEU A 124 16.79 -1.27 -12.89
N TYR A 125 15.88 -1.58 -11.95
CA TYR A 125 15.83 -2.86 -11.25
C TYR A 125 15.05 -3.95 -12.00
N ARG A 126 14.54 -3.67 -13.20
CA ARG A 126 13.75 -4.60 -14.03
C ARG A 126 12.53 -5.17 -13.31
N VAL A 127 11.84 -4.33 -12.55
CA VAL A 127 10.57 -4.69 -11.92
C VAL A 127 9.53 -4.93 -13.03
N PRO A 128 8.92 -6.13 -13.11
CA PRO A 128 7.99 -6.46 -14.20
C PRO A 128 6.78 -5.53 -14.31
N ALA A 129 6.28 -5.03 -13.18
CA ALA A 129 5.14 -4.13 -13.12
C ALA A 129 5.49 -2.67 -13.45
N ALA A 130 6.77 -2.31 -13.57
CA ALA A 130 7.16 -0.95 -13.90
C ALA A 130 6.86 -0.64 -15.38
N PRO A 131 6.34 0.56 -15.71
CA PRO A 131 5.97 0.89 -17.07
C PRO A 131 7.19 1.00 -17.99
N THR A 132 7.10 0.33 -19.15
CA THR A 132 8.01 0.50 -20.27
C THR A 132 7.91 1.92 -20.85
N ARG A 133 9.05 2.45 -21.33
CA ARG A 133 9.10 3.73 -22.03
C ARG A 133 8.29 3.62 -23.33
N GLU A 134 7.33 4.51 -23.55
CA GLU A 134 6.69 4.72 -24.87
C GLU A 134 7.70 5.25 -25.90
#